data_AF-W9QPR0-F1
#
_entry.id   AF-W9QPR0-F1
#
_cell.length_a   1.000
_cell.length_b   1.000
_cell.length_c   1.000
_cell.angle_alpha   90.00
_cell.angle_beta   90.00
_cell.angle_gamma   90.00
#
_symmetry.space_group_name_H-M   'P 1'
#
loop_
_entity.id
_entity.type
_entity.pdbx_description
1 polymer ?
#
loop_
_entity_poly.entity_id
_entity_poly.type
_entity_poly.pdbx_seq_one_letter_code
_entity_poly.pdbx_strand_id
1 'polypeptide(L)' 'MLQLFFAVAFSAVPLTLYVPPIRSLNLFVETVEDLFRQTAVYTLRAYPRIRLAFSRIYNSILRLNR' A
#
# COMPACT_ATOMS: atom_id res chain seq x y z
N MET A 1 3.04 -36.84 14.21
CA MET A 1 2.27 -35.63 13.81
C MET A 1 2.44 -34.46 14.78
N LEU A 2 2.26 -34.63 16.10
CA LEU A 2 2.39 -33.54 17.08
C LEU A 2 3.80 -32.89 17.14
N GLN A 3 4.87 -33.66 16.92
CA GLN A 3 6.24 -33.12 16.88
C GLN A 3 6.45 -32.07 15.80
N LEU A 4 5.86 -32.26 14.61
CA LEU A 4 5.94 -31.28 13.53
C LEU A 4 5.20 -29.99 13.89
N PHE A 5 4.08 -30.11 14.60
CA PHE A 5 3.30 -28.97 15.07
C PHE A 5 4.08 -28.13 16.09
N PHE A 6 4.75 -28.78 17.05
CA PHE A 6 5.63 -28.09 17.99
C PHE A 6 6.84 -27.47 17.30
N ALA A 7 7.48 -28.16 16.36
CA ALA A 7 8.61 -27.62 15.62
C ALA A 7 8.24 -26.34 14.85
N VAL A 8 7.09 -26.32 14.18
CA VAL A 8 6.57 -25.14 13.48
C VAL A 8 6.24 -24.02 14.48
N ALA A 9 5.58 -24.34 15.60
CA ALA A 9 5.26 -23.36 16.63
C ALA A 9 6.54 -22.71 17.21
N PHE A 10 7.53 -23.50 17.60
CA PHE A 10 8.81 -23.00 18.13
C PHE A 10 9.61 -22.21 17.09
N SER A 11 9.49 -22.53 15.80
CA SER A 11 10.10 -21.75 14.72
C SER A 11 9.37 -20.42 14.44
N ALA A 12 8.08 -20.33 14.72
CA ALA A 12 7.27 -19.13 14.50
C ALA A 12 7.28 -18.16 15.70
N VAL A 13 7.62 -18.64 16.91
CA VAL A 13 7.74 -17.82 18.14
C VAL A 13 8.71 -16.64 18.00
N PRO A 14 9.90 -16.74 17.37
CA PRO A 14 10.76 -15.58 17.13
C PRO A 14 10.14 -14.59 16.15
N LEU A 15 9.34 -15.07 15.20
CA LEU A 15 8.69 -14.24 14.17
C LEU A 15 7.61 -13.34 14.79
N THR A 16 6.92 -13.81 15.83
CA THR A 16 5.93 -13.00 16.56
C THR A 16 6.56 -11.91 17.42
N LEU A 17 7.86 -11.99 17.73
CA LEU A 17 8.61 -10.89 18.36
C LEU A 17 9.01 -9.81 17.36
N TYR A 18 9.11 -10.15 16.06
CA TYR A 18 9.41 -9.20 14.98
C TYR A 18 8.17 -8.50 14.44
N VAL A 19 7.01 -9.16 14.47
CA VAL A 19 5.75 -8.55 14.08
C VAL A 19 5.27 -7.70 15.26
N PRO A 20 5.27 -6.36 15.13
CA PRO A 20 4.89 -5.52 16.24
C PRO A 20 3.38 -5.77 16.50
N PRO A 21 2.96 -5.86 17.78
CA PRO A 21 1.63 -6.32 18.17
C PRO A 21 0.53 -5.51 17.46
N ILE A 22 -0.66 -6.08 17.24
CA ILE A 22 -1.76 -5.42 16.48
C ILE A 22 -2.04 -3.97 16.94
N ARG A 23 -1.73 -3.62 18.20
CA ARG A 23 -1.78 -2.24 18.69
C ARG A 23 -0.86 -1.25 17.96
N SER A 24 0.33 -1.65 17.54
CA SER A 24 1.23 -0.80 16.74
C SER A 24 0.83 -0.72 15.28
N LEU A 25 0.04 -1.69 14.77
CA LEU A 25 -0.58 -1.53 13.45
C LEU A 25 -1.51 -0.33 13.42
N ASN A 26 -2.15 0.02 14.54
CA ASN A 26 -3.01 1.20 14.59
C ASN A 26 -2.20 2.50 14.40
N LEU A 27 -1.05 2.62 15.08
CA LEU A 27 -0.13 3.75 14.88
C LEU A 27 0.48 3.76 13.48
N PHE A 28 0.79 2.57 12.93
CA PHE A 28 1.28 2.44 11.56
C PHE A 28 0.22 2.89 10.55
N VAL A 29 -1.02 2.42 10.69
CA VAL A 29 -2.15 2.80 9.86
C VAL A 29 -2.41 4.31 9.96
N GLU A 30 -2.34 4.88 11.15
CA GLU A 30 -2.48 6.33 11.37
C GLU A 30 -1.39 7.13 10.64
N THR A 31 -0.11 6.72 10.74
CA THR A 31 0.98 7.38 9.99
C THR A 31 0.86 7.21 8.48
N VAL A 32 0.41 6.04 8.02
CA VAL A 32 0.19 5.76 6.61
C VAL A 32 -0.98 6.58 6.10
N GLU A 33 -2.08 6.68 6.85
CA GLU A 33 -3.23 7.51 6.51
C GLU A 33 -2.86 8.99 6.42
N ASP A 34 -2.05 9.51 7.35
CA ASP A 34 -1.57 10.89 7.30
C ASP A 34 -0.65 11.14 6.10
N LEU A 35 0.23 10.18 5.79
CA LEU A 35 1.06 10.21 4.58
C LEU A 35 0.20 10.19 3.31
N PHE A 36 -0.82 9.31 3.27
CA PHE A 36 -1.78 9.24 2.18
C PHE A 36 -2.63 10.50 2.09
N ARG A 37 -2.99 11.13 3.20
CA ARG A 37 -3.80 12.35 3.20
C ARG A 37 -3.00 13.55 2.71
N GLN A 38 -1.74 13.67 3.11
CA GLN A 38 -0.85 14.70 2.58
C GLN A 38 -0.57 14.47 1.09
N THR A 39 -0.21 13.25 0.70
CA THR A 39 0.02 12.91 -0.72
C THR A 39 -1.26 12.98 -1.54
N ALA A 40 -2.42 12.63 -0.99
CA ALA A 40 -3.72 12.73 -1.65
C ALA A 40 -4.19 14.16 -1.75
N VAL A 41 -3.90 15.07 -0.82
CA VAL A 41 -4.23 16.51 -0.98
C VAL A 41 -3.38 17.12 -2.09
N TYR A 42 -2.08 16.80 -2.13
CA TYR A 42 -1.20 17.20 -3.23
C TYR A 42 -1.62 16.56 -4.57
N THR A 43 -1.95 15.26 -4.53
CA THR A 43 -2.40 14.51 -5.68
C THR A 43 -3.78 14.96 -6.11
N LEU A 44 -4.76 15.25 -5.26
CA LEU A 44 -6.12 15.69 -5.62
C LEU A 44 -6.07 16.98 -6.42
N ARG A 45 -5.14 17.89 -6.09
CA ARG A 45 -4.94 19.13 -6.81
C ARG A 45 -4.20 18.91 -8.13
N ALA A 46 -3.26 17.94 -8.17
CA ALA A 46 -2.58 17.51 -9.38
C ALA A 46 -3.42 16.57 -10.26
N TYR A 47 -4.42 15.90 -9.72
CA TYR A 47 -5.23 14.84 -10.32
C TYR A 47 -6.08 15.36 -11.48
N PRO A 48 -6.79 16.51 -11.40
CA PRO A 48 -7.50 17.04 -12.56
C PRO A 48 -6.54 17.39 -13.70
N ARG A 49 -5.34 17.91 -13.39
CA ARG A 49 -4.32 18.25 -14.38
C ARG A 49 -3.73 16.99 -15.04
N ILE A 50 -3.36 15.99 -14.23
CA ILE A 50 -2.82 14.71 -14.70
C ILE A 50 -3.88 13.94 -15.48
N ARG A 51 -5.13 13.88 -15.01
CA ARG A 51 -6.23 13.20 -15.71
C ARG A 51 -6.50 13.79 -17.09
N LEU A 52 -6.46 15.12 -17.23
CA LEU A 52 -6.59 15.77 -18.53
C LEU A 52 -5.39 15.49 -19.44
N ALA A 53 -4.16 15.52 -18.92
CA ALA A 53 -2.96 15.16 -19.68
C ALA A 53 -3.01 13.68 -20.14
N PHE A 54 -3.41 12.77 -19.26
CA PHE A 54 -3.58 11.35 -19.57
C PHE A 54 -4.67 11.11 -20.61
N SER A 55 -5.80 11.81 -20.52
CA SER A 55 -6.87 11.73 -21.52
C SER A 55 -6.39 12.21 -22.90
N ARG A 56 -5.59 13.29 -22.94
CA ARG A 56 -4.97 13.77 -24.19
C ARG A 56 -3.98 12.76 -24.77
N ILE A 57 -3.10 12.20 -23.93
CA ILE A 57 -2.11 11.19 -24.35
C ILE A 57 -2.83 9.95 -24.86
N TYR A 58 -3.82 9.43 -24.12
CA TYR A 58 -4.59 8.25 -24.50
C TYR A 58 -5.35 8.45 -25.81
N ASN A 59 -5.99 9.61 -25.99
CA ASN A 59 -6.67 9.95 -27.25
C ASN A 59 -5.67 10.10 -28.41
N SER A 60 -4.46 10.62 -28.16
CA SER A 60 -3.40 10.70 -29.16
C SER A 60 -2.88 9.32 -29.55
N ILE A 61 -2.68 8.42 -28.59
CA ILE A 61 -2.25 7.03 -28.83
C ILE A 61 -3.33 6.28 -29.61
N LEU A 62 -4.60 6.41 -29.22
CA LEU A 62 -5.72 5.81 -29.95
C LEU A 62 -5.86 6.33 -31.38
N ARG A 63 -5.59 7.62 -31.63
CA ARG A 63 -5.54 8.17 -32.99
C ARG A 63 -4.34 7.68 -33.78
N LEU A 64 -3.20 7.47 -33.15
CA LEU A 64 -1.99 6.99 -33.81
C LEU A 64 -2.11 5.50 -34.17
N ASN A 65 -2.86 4.73 -33.37
CA ASN A 65 -3.06 3.30 -33.56
C ASN A 65 -4.23 2.96 -34.53
N ARG A 66 -4.75 3.93 -35.26
CA ARG A 66 -5.85 3.77 -36.23
C ARG A 66 -5.43 4.29 -37.60
#